data_AF-A0A7R9XIF9-F1
#
_entry.id   AF-A0A7R9XIF9-F1
#
_cell.length_a   1.000
_cell.length_b   1.000
_cell.length_c   1.000
_cell.angle_alpha   90.00
_cell.angle_beta   90.00
_cell.angle_gamma   90.00
#
_symmetry.space_group_name_H-M   'P 1'
#
loop_
_entity.id
_entity.type
_entity.pdbx_description
1 polymer ?
#
loop_
_entity_poly.entity_id
_entity_poly.type
_entity_poly.pdbx_seq_one_letter_code
_entity_poly.pdbx_strand_id
1 'polypeptide(L)'
;IFVKKASEELANIMVPGNEIDQPYSYMPYMLDMEISPESPYSVMENPTLQLIIHMACSYLGSTRSQCSIISRDMGDYLISAQTNGALIAYAHRNSPRPSMNSYYKRLECNPKEKFDVVNPEPNSRDVMEWMTWFERAGNRIPDFIRDHCNQVAEGFEARNRTESDSQTIYPSPNRRKYSGT
;
A
#
# COMPACT_ATOMS: atom_id res chain seq x y z
N ILE A 1 -7.86 -5.01 8.03
CA ILE A 1 -6.60 -4.44 8.58
C ILE A 1 -6.34 -5.15 9.89
N PHE A 2 -5.17 -5.76 10.09
CA PHE A 2 -4.90 -6.59 11.27
C PHE A 2 -3.95 -5.95 12.29
N VAL A 3 -3.43 -4.76 11.97
CA VAL A 3 -2.68 -3.96 12.93
C VAL A 3 -3.68 -3.16 13.76
N LYS A 4 -3.73 -3.42 15.08
CA LYS A 4 -4.67 -2.76 16.00
C LYS A 4 -4.65 -1.24 15.86
N LYS A 5 -3.46 -0.63 15.89
CA LYS A 5 -3.31 0.82 15.75
C LYS A 5 -3.91 1.37 14.45
N ALA A 6 -3.69 0.70 13.32
CA ALA A 6 -4.28 1.10 12.05
C ALA A 6 -5.81 0.92 12.00
N SER A 7 -6.37 -0.03 12.76
CA SER A 7 -7.84 -0.15 12.88
C SER A 7 -8.45 0.96 13.74
N GLU A 8 -7.75 1.41 14.78
CA GLU A 8 -8.14 2.57 15.58
C GLU A 8 -8.08 3.85 14.75
N GLU A 9 -6.99 4.06 14.00
CA GLU A 9 -6.85 5.19 13.05
C GLU A 9 -7.96 5.17 11.99
N LEU A 10 -8.28 4.00 11.43
CA LEU A 10 -9.41 3.87 10.49
C LEU A 10 -10.76 4.23 11.15
N ALA A 11 -10.99 3.79 12.38
CA ALA A 11 -12.20 4.12 13.11
C ALA A 11 -12.30 5.63 13.39
N ASN A 12 -11.17 6.29 13.70
CA ASN A 12 -11.10 7.73 13.93
C ASN A 12 -11.43 8.54 12.67
N ILE A 13 -10.97 8.09 11.50
CA ILE A 13 -11.30 8.72 10.21
C ILE A 13 -12.79 8.50 9.85
N MET A 14 -13.38 7.38 10.27
CA MET A 14 -14.76 7.01 9.91
C MET A 14 -15.80 7.44 10.96
N VAL A 15 -15.50 8.47 11.76
CA VAL A 15 -16.44 9.01 12.75
C VAL A 15 -17.69 9.57 12.05
N PRO A 16 -18.90 9.14 12.45
CA PRO A 16 -20.14 9.59 11.82
C PRO A 16 -20.41 11.07 12.11
N GLY A 17 -21.07 11.75 11.17
CA GLY A 17 -21.43 13.16 11.32
C GLY A 17 -20.37 14.16 10.85
N ASN A 18 -19.21 13.69 10.36
CA ASN A 18 -18.17 14.54 9.79
C ASN A 18 -18.37 14.88 8.30
N GLU A 19 -19.49 14.48 7.71
CA GLU A 19 -19.88 14.84 6.33
C GLU A 19 -18.84 14.47 5.26
N ILE A 20 -18.05 13.42 5.48
CA ILE A 20 -16.94 13.04 4.59
C ILE A 20 -17.38 12.64 3.17
N ASP A 21 -18.65 12.25 3.04
CA ASP A 21 -19.30 11.81 1.81
C ASP A 21 -20.20 12.89 1.19
N GLN A 22 -20.31 14.07 1.82
CA GLN A 22 -21.18 15.15 1.36
C GLN A 22 -20.43 16.08 0.38
N PRO A 23 -20.91 16.23 -0.87
CA PRO A 23 -20.17 16.94 -1.91
C PRO A 23 -20.06 18.46 -1.69
N TYR A 24 -20.99 19.05 -0.92
CA TYR A 24 -21.04 20.49 -0.65
C TYR A 24 -20.74 20.81 0.82
N SER A 25 -20.08 19.89 1.54
CA SER A 25 -19.69 20.10 2.94
C SER A 25 -18.51 21.05 3.08
N TYR A 26 -18.41 21.66 4.26
CA TYR A 26 -17.24 22.40 4.70
C TYR A 26 -16.08 21.48 5.14
N MET A 27 -16.29 20.17 5.25
CA MET A 27 -15.28 19.20 5.70
C MET A 27 -13.91 19.37 4.99
N PRO A 28 -13.81 19.51 3.66
CA PRO A 28 -12.51 19.66 2.99
C PRO A 28 -11.75 20.93 3.37
N TYR A 29 -12.45 21.93 3.91
CA TYR A 29 -11.92 23.25 4.25
C TYR A 29 -11.82 23.45 5.77
N MET A 30 -11.94 22.39 6.57
CA MET A 30 -12.01 22.47 8.04
C MET A 30 -10.83 23.20 8.69
N LEU A 31 -9.64 23.14 8.09
CA LEU A 31 -8.46 23.85 8.59
C LEU A 31 -8.47 25.32 8.17
N ASP A 32 -8.73 25.59 6.88
CA ASP A 32 -8.72 26.95 6.34
C ASP A 32 -9.85 27.83 6.90
N MET A 33 -10.98 27.22 7.25
CA MET A 33 -12.10 27.88 7.92
C MET A 33 -12.01 27.82 9.45
N GLU A 34 -10.91 27.29 9.98
CA GLU A 34 -10.64 27.18 11.43
C GLU A 34 -11.76 26.44 12.20
N ILE A 35 -12.47 25.53 11.53
CA ILE A 35 -13.48 24.64 12.15
C ILE A 35 -12.78 23.67 13.11
N SER A 36 -11.55 23.27 12.79
CA SER A 36 -10.69 22.49 13.67
C SER A 36 -9.25 23.02 13.63
N PRO A 37 -8.55 23.05 14.78
CA PRO A 37 -7.13 23.43 14.81
C PRO A 37 -6.22 22.38 14.18
N GLU A 38 -6.63 21.11 14.20
CA GLU A 38 -5.87 19.97 13.66
C GLU A 38 -6.77 19.06 12.85
N SER A 39 -6.21 18.41 11.82
CA SER A 39 -6.99 17.52 10.97
C SER A 39 -6.87 16.08 11.46
N PRO A 40 -8.00 15.42 11.84
CA PRO A 40 -8.03 14.02 12.22
C PRO A 40 -7.81 13.09 11.01
N TYR A 41 -7.77 13.66 9.79
CA TYR A 41 -7.52 12.94 8.53
C TYR A 41 -6.05 13.04 8.09
N SER A 42 -5.20 13.69 8.89
CA SER A 42 -3.82 13.94 8.52
C SER A 42 -2.93 12.70 8.61
N VAL A 43 -1.81 12.76 7.90
CA VAL A 43 -0.70 11.80 7.95
C VAL A 43 -0.11 11.67 9.36
N MET A 44 -0.08 12.78 10.10
CA MET A 44 0.51 12.84 11.43
C MET A 44 -0.38 12.13 12.45
N GLU A 45 -1.70 12.24 12.31
CA GLU A 45 -2.66 11.56 13.18
C GLU A 45 -2.87 10.08 12.83
N ASN A 46 -2.63 9.70 11.57
CA ASN A 46 -2.86 8.34 11.07
C ASN A 46 -1.62 7.70 10.39
N PRO A 47 -0.46 7.65 11.07
CA PRO A 47 0.79 7.22 10.45
C PRO A 47 0.79 5.72 10.09
N THR A 48 0.15 4.88 10.89
CA THR A 48 0.19 3.41 10.74
C THR A 48 -0.65 2.97 9.54
N LEU A 49 -1.87 3.50 9.45
CA LEU A 49 -2.81 3.25 8.37
C LEU A 49 -2.23 3.72 7.04
N GLN A 50 -1.65 4.93 7.03
CA GLN A 50 -1.02 5.46 5.84
C GLN A 50 0.15 4.59 5.37
N LEU A 51 0.99 4.11 6.29
CA LEU A 51 2.09 3.21 5.95
C LEU A 51 1.57 1.94 5.27
N ILE A 52 0.54 1.29 5.83
CA ILE A 52 -0.03 0.08 5.23
C ILE A 52 -0.51 0.35 3.80
N ILE A 53 -1.23 1.46 3.59
CA ILE A 53 -1.76 1.85 2.27
C ILE A 53 -0.63 2.09 1.29
N HIS A 54 0.35 2.93 1.64
CA HIS A 54 1.44 3.24 0.71
C HIS A 54 2.38 2.07 0.48
N MET A 55 2.64 1.21 1.47
CA MET A 55 3.42 -0.01 1.24
C MET A 55 2.69 -0.96 0.28
N ALA A 56 1.39 -1.21 0.50
CA ALA A 56 0.60 -2.06 -0.38
C ALA A 56 0.55 -1.50 -1.81
N CYS A 57 0.27 -0.21 -1.96
CA CYS A 57 0.21 0.45 -3.27
C CYS A 57 1.58 0.52 -3.95
N SER A 58 2.67 0.75 -3.19
CA SER A 58 4.02 0.73 -3.72
C SER A 58 4.36 -0.65 -4.28
N TYR A 59 4.08 -1.73 -3.56
CA TYR A 59 4.29 -3.09 -4.07
C TYR A 59 3.41 -3.43 -5.28
N LEU A 60 2.27 -2.75 -5.46
CA LEU A 60 1.44 -2.84 -6.67
C LEU A 60 1.93 -1.93 -7.82
N GLY A 61 3.02 -1.18 -7.63
CA GLY A 61 3.64 -0.35 -8.65
C GLY A 61 3.14 1.10 -8.72
N SER A 62 2.43 1.59 -7.69
CA SER A 62 1.97 2.99 -7.64
C SER A 62 3.13 3.97 -7.47
N THR A 63 3.38 4.79 -8.50
CA THR A 63 4.40 5.85 -8.47
C THR A 63 4.13 6.89 -7.39
N ARG A 64 2.86 7.25 -7.15
CA ARG A 64 2.46 8.15 -6.06
C ARG A 64 2.94 7.63 -4.70
N SER A 65 2.77 6.34 -4.44
CA SER A 65 3.09 5.77 -3.13
C SER A 65 4.59 5.57 -2.93
N GLN A 66 5.36 5.41 -4.02
CA GLN A 66 6.83 5.33 -3.99
C GLN A 66 7.47 6.63 -3.47
N CYS A 67 6.85 7.77 -3.74
CA CYS A 67 7.33 9.07 -3.27
C CYS A 67 6.71 9.51 -1.93
N SER A 68 5.94 8.64 -1.26
CA SER A 68 5.33 9.00 0.02
C SER A 68 6.37 9.12 1.13
N ILE A 69 6.21 10.14 1.97
CA ILE A 69 6.98 10.27 3.20
C ILE A 69 6.41 9.28 4.22
N ILE A 70 7.30 8.56 4.89
CA ILE A 70 6.97 7.63 5.98
C ILE A 70 7.28 8.33 7.31
N SER A 71 6.29 8.40 8.19
CA SER A 71 6.46 8.94 9.54
C SER A 71 7.45 8.07 10.34
N ARG A 72 8.41 8.71 11.01
CA ARG A 72 9.44 8.01 11.81
C ARG A 72 8.92 7.54 13.17
N ASP A 73 7.80 8.08 13.62
CA ASP A 73 7.23 7.83 14.94
C ASP A 73 6.15 6.73 14.90
N MET A 74 6.55 5.51 14.52
CA MET A 74 5.65 4.35 14.46
C MET A 74 6.00 3.24 15.47
N GLY A 75 7.09 3.40 16.21
CA GLY A 75 7.53 2.46 17.26
C GLY A 75 7.47 1.00 16.80
N ASP A 76 6.83 0.18 17.62
CA ASP A 76 6.73 -1.28 17.43
C ASP A 76 5.80 -1.70 16.28
N TYR A 77 4.97 -0.80 15.75
CA TYR A 77 3.98 -1.12 14.72
C TYR A 77 4.56 -1.15 13.30
N LEU A 78 5.79 -0.64 13.10
CA LEU A 78 6.43 -0.52 11.79
C LEU A 78 6.51 -1.86 11.04
N ILE A 79 7.08 -2.89 11.68
CA ILE A 79 7.28 -4.22 11.06
C ILE A 79 5.92 -4.87 10.76
N SER A 80 4.97 -4.74 11.67
CA SER A 80 3.62 -5.29 11.52
C SER A 80 2.86 -4.64 10.36
N ALA A 81 2.98 -3.32 10.21
CA ALA A 81 2.39 -2.56 9.12
C ALA A 81 3.01 -2.90 7.76
N GLN A 82 4.34 -3.00 7.69
CA GLN A 82 5.04 -3.43 6.47
C GLN A 82 4.62 -4.83 6.04
N THR A 83 4.55 -5.76 7.00
CA THR A 83 4.12 -7.15 6.78
C THR A 83 2.69 -7.22 6.24
N ASN A 84 1.78 -6.44 6.82
CA ASN A 84 0.41 -6.34 6.34
C ASN A 84 0.35 -5.77 4.92
N GLY A 85 1.11 -4.69 4.64
CA GLY A 85 1.17 -4.09 3.30
C GLY A 85 1.67 -5.05 2.23
N ALA A 86 2.73 -5.82 2.53
CA ALA A 86 3.26 -6.85 1.65
C ALA A 86 2.24 -7.97 1.37
N LEU A 87 1.58 -8.47 2.42
CA LEU A 87 0.56 -9.51 2.29
C LEU A 87 -0.63 -9.05 1.45
N ILE A 88 -1.12 -7.83 1.68
CA ILE A 88 -2.23 -7.24 0.91
C ILE A 88 -1.86 -7.12 -0.58
N ALA A 89 -0.67 -6.61 -0.88
CA ALA A 89 -0.21 -6.46 -2.26
C ALA A 89 -0.08 -7.82 -2.97
N TYR A 90 0.51 -8.80 -2.29
CA TYR A 90 0.67 -10.15 -2.82
C TYR A 90 -0.69 -10.82 -3.08
N ALA A 91 -1.59 -10.78 -2.10
CA ALA A 91 -2.95 -11.32 -2.22
C ALA A 91 -3.72 -10.70 -3.39
N HIS A 92 -3.61 -9.39 -3.57
CA HIS A 92 -4.27 -8.67 -4.66
C HIS A 92 -3.70 -9.04 -6.05
N ARG A 93 -2.39 -9.29 -6.13
CA ARG A 93 -1.71 -9.72 -7.36
C ARG A 93 -2.00 -11.18 -7.71
N ASN A 94 -1.93 -12.08 -6.73
CA ASN A 94 -2.10 -13.53 -6.93
C ASN A 94 -3.54 -13.91 -7.29
N SER A 95 -4.51 -13.11 -6.85
CA SER A 95 -5.92 -13.30 -7.13
C SER A 95 -6.42 -12.25 -8.13
N PRO A 96 -6.03 -12.30 -9.42
CA PRO A 96 -6.55 -11.37 -10.42
C PRO A 96 -8.05 -11.63 -10.58
N ARG A 97 -8.85 -10.57 -10.54
CA ARG A 97 -10.29 -10.69 -10.83
C ARG A 97 -10.41 -11.15 -12.28
N PRO A 98 -11.02 -12.31 -12.56
CA PRO A 98 -11.18 -12.75 -13.92
C PRO A 98 -12.07 -11.73 -14.66
N SER A 99 -11.53 -11.11 -15.70
CA SER A 99 -12.33 -10.35 -16.65
C SER A 99 -13.01 -11.33 -17.61
N MET A 100 -14.06 -10.89 -18.30
CA MET A 100 -14.74 -11.72 -19.30
C MET A 100 -13.73 -12.31 -20.32
N ASN A 101 -12.70 -11.54 -20.69
CA ASN A 101 -11.63 -11.98 -21.60
C ASN A 101 -10.70 -13.03 -21.00
N SER A 102 -10.39 -12.97 -19.69
CA SER A 102 -9.55 -13.99 -19.06
C SER A 102 -10.32 -15.28 -18.74
N TYR A 103 -11.65 -15.21 -18.67
CA TYR A 103 -12.53 -16.38 -18.58
C TYR A 103 -12.46 -17.23 -19.86
N TYR A 104 -12.64 -16.63 -21.04
CA TYR A 104 -12.52 -17.36 -22.32
C TYR A 104 -11.12 -17.93 -22.53
N LYS A 105 -10.06 -17.18 -22.20
CA LYS A 105 -8.67 -17.65 -22.29
C LYS A 105 -8.34 -18.79 -21.30
N ARG A 106 -9.05 -18.89 -20.17
CA ARG A 106 -8.89 -19.99 -19.18
C ARG A 106 -9.58 -21.26 -19.64
N LEU A 107 -10.72 -21.17 -20.35
CA LEU A 107 -11.40 -22.32 -20.93
C LEU A 107 -10.57 -23.01 -22.03
N GLU A 108 -9.70 -22.26 -22.70
CA GLU A 108 -8.78 -22.78 -23.74
C GLU A 108 -7.50 -23.43 -23.18
N CYS A 109 -7.18 -23.22 -21.90
CA CYS A 109 -6.01 -23.81 -21.25
C CYS A 109 -6.42 -25.03 -20.40
N ASN A 110 -5.90 -26.21 -20.75
CA ASN A 110 -6.10 -27.45 -19.98
C ASN A 110 -5.84 -27.23 -18.48
N PRO A 111 -6.67 -27.80 -17.59
CA PRO A 111 -6.51 -27.63 -16.15
C PRO A 111 -5.19 -28.26 -15.73
N LYS A 112 -4.19 -27.44 -15.40
CA LYS A 112 -2.95 -27.95 -14.80
C LYS A 112 -3.30 -28.62 -13.48
N GLU A 113 -3.01 -29.91 -13.36
CA GLU A 113 -3.10 -30.66 -12.13
C GLU A 113 -2.38 -29.91 -11.00
N LYS A 114 -3.09 -29.67 -9.91
CA LYS A 114 -2.50 -29.08 -8.70
C LYS A 114 -1.65 -30.16 -8.05
N PHE A 115 -0.34 -30.03 -8.15
CA PHE A 115 0.58 -30.79 -7.30
C PHE A 115 0.28 -30.51 -5.83
N ASP A 116 0.45 -31.51 -4.96
CA ASP A 116 0.29 -31.41 -3.51
C ASP A 116 1.33 -30.44 -2.92
N VAL A 117 1.03 -29.15 -3.01
CA VAL A 117 1.78 -28.10 -2.32
C VAL A 117 1.36 -28.14 -0.85
N VAL A 118 2.31 -28.43 0.04
CA VAL A 118 2.11 -28.31 1.48
C VAL A 118 1.71 -26.86 1.78
N ASN A 119 0.47 -26.65 2.24
CA ASN A 119 -0.16 -25.35 2.50
C ASN A 119 -0.34 -24.45 1.26
N PRO A 120 -1.27 -24.81 0.35
CA PRO A 120 -1.49 -24.03 -0.87
C PRO A 120 -1.97 -22.61 -0.54
N GLU A 121 -1.45 -21.63 -1.27
CA GLU A 121 -1.88 -20.24 -1.14
C GLU A 121 -3.38 -20.09 -1.48
N PRO A 122 -4.09 -19.17 -0.80
CA PRO A 122 -5.46 -18.85 -1.15
C PRO A 122 -5.56 -18.27 -2.57
N ASN A 123 -6.54 -18.73 -3.34
CA ASN A 123 -6.88 -18.16 -4.65
C ASN A 123 -7.96 -17.07 -4.56
N SER A 124 -8.49 -16.83 -3.36
CA SER A 124 -9.51 -15.83 -3.08
C SER A 124 -8.89 -14.51 -2.67
N ARG A 125 -9.70 -13.44 -2.67
CA ARG A 125 -9.38 -12.18 -2.00
C ARG A 125 -9.95 -12.11 -0.59
N ASP A 126 -10.51 -13.21 -0.10
CA ASP A 126 -11.06 -13.25 1.24
C ASP A 126 -9.97 -13.06 2.29
N VAL A 127 -10.23 -12.11 3.17
CA VAL A 127 -9.29 -11.62 4.16
C VAL A 127 -9.03 -12.68 5.23
N MET A 128 -10.05 -13.46 5.60
CA MET A 128 -9.90 -14.51 6.61
C MET A 128 -9.09 -15.69 6.08
N GLU A 129 -9.30 -16.10 4.82
CA GLU A 129 -8.49 -17.15 4.17
C GLU A 129 -6.99 -16.83 4.18
N TRP A 130 -6.61 -15.60 3.79
CA TRP A 130 -5.20 -15.17 3.79
C TRP A 130 -4.59 -15.11 5.19
N MET A 131 -5.37 -14.73 6.21
CA MET A 131 -4.87 -14.72 7.58
C MET A 131 -4.71 -16.11 8.18
N THR A 132 -5.71 -16.98 8.00
CA THR A 132 -5.60 -18.36 8.47
C THR A 132 -4.42 -19.07 7.79
N TRP A 133 -4.18 -18.80 6.51
CA TRP A 133 -3.00 -19.29 5.81
C TRP A 133 -1.69 -18.72 6.37
N PHE A 134 -1.64 -17.42 6.67
CA PHE A 134 -0.47 -16.75 7.23
C PHE A 134 -0.13 -17.24 8.65
N GLU A 135 -1.15 -17.49 9.48
CA GLU A 135 -1.00 -18.10 10.80
C GLU A 135 -0.43 -19.52 10.71
N ARG A 136 -0.93 -20.33 9.77
CA ARG A 136 -0.38 -21.67 9.50
C ARG A 136 1.05 -21.62 8.98
N ALA A 137 1.43 -20.57 8.26
CA ALA A 137 2.79 -20.33 7.78
C ALA A 137 3.76 -19.83 8.88
N GLY A 138 3.28 -19.66 10.12
CA GLY A 138 4.10 -19.29 11.27
C GLY A 138 4.25 -17.79 11.49
N ASN A 139 3.32 -16.97 10.98
CA ASN A 139 3.30 -15.51 11.15
C ASN A 139 4.56 -14.79 10.65
N ARG A 140 5.23 -15.36 9.66
CA ARG A 140 6.38 -14.75 8.98
C ARG A 140 6.09 -14.64 7.50
N ILE A 141 6.57 -13.56 6.89
CA ILE A 141 6.47 -13.39 5.44
C ILE A 141 7.28 -14.51 4.77
N PRO A 142 6.66 -15.36 3.94
CA PRO A 142 7.39 -16.38 3.21
C PRO A 142 8.37 -15.77 2.21
N ASP A 143 9.45 -16.50 1.92
CA ASP A 143 10.53 -16.00 1.07
C ASP A 143 10.04 -15.56 -0.31
N PHE A 144 9.08 -16.27 -0.91
CA PHE A 144 8.52 -15.90 -2.21
C PHE A 144 7.77 -14.55 -2.23
N ILE A 145 7.11 -14.17 -1.12
CA ILE A 145 6.48 -12.85 -0.98
C ILE A 145 7.56 -11.79 -0.84
N ARG A 146 8.59 -12.08 -0.03
CA ARG A 146 9.74 -11.17 0.15
C ARG A 146 10.45 -10.93 -1.18
N ASP A 147 10.73 -11.99 -1.94
CA ASP A 147 11.40 -11.90 -3.23
C ASP A 147 10.57 -11.10 -4.24
N HIS A 148 9.25 -11.25 -4.22
CA HIS A 148 8.36 -10.40 -5.01
C HIS A 148 8.46 -8.92 -4.62
N CYS A 149 8.39 -8.61 -3.33
CA CYS A 149 8.53 -7.24 -2.83
C CYS A 149 9.91 -6.64 -3.19
N ASN A 150 10.98 -7.44 -3.11
CA ASN A 150 12.34 -7.03 -3.47
C ASN A 150 12.46 -6.73 -4.98
N GLN A 151 11.93 -7.60 -5.85
CA GLN A 151 11.92 -7.35 -7.30
C GLN A 151 11.22 -6.04 -7.66
N VAL A 152 10.11 -5.75 -6.98
CA VAL A 152 9.37 -4.50 -7.20
C VAL A 152 10.18 -3.30 -6.71
N ALA A 153 10.84 -3.41 -5.56
CA ALA A 153 11.71 -2.36 -5.01
C ALA A 153 12.95 -2.10 -5.88
N GLU A 154 13.63 -3.13 -6.36
CA GLU A 154 14.75 -3.03 -7.31
C GLU A 154 14.33 -2.32 -8.60
N GLY A 155 13.13 -2.64 -9.10
CA GLY A 155 12.53 -1.95 -10.25
C GLY A 155 12.36 -0.44 -10.03
N PHE A 156 12.19 0.02 -8.79
CA PHE A 156 12.11 1.45 -8.47
C PHE A 156 13.48 2.10 -8.41
N GLU A 157 14.46 1.45 -7.78
CA GLU A 157 15.83 1.98 -7.74
C GLU A 157 16.40 2.19 -9.15
N ALA A 158 16.16 1.23 -10.05
CA ALA A 158 16.58 1.33 -11.44
C ALA A 158 15.97 2.55 -12.15
N ARG A 159 14.66 2.81 -11.94
CA ARG A 159 13.96 3.97 -12.51
C ARG A 159 14.48 5.30 -11.98
N ASN A 160 14.66 5.39 -10.67
CA ASN A 160 15.16 6.60 -10.02
C ASN A 160 16.60 6.93 -10.46
N ARG A 161 17.44 5.91 -10.69
CA ARG A 161 18.80 6.09 -11.24
C ARG A 161 18.77 6.56 -12.70
N THR A 162 17.92 5.98 -13.55
CA THR A 162 17.79 6.46 -14.94
C THR A 162 17.27 7.90 -15.02
N GLU A 163 16.38 8.31 -14.11
CA GLU A 163 15.92 9.70 -14.05
C GLU A 163 17.01 10.65 -13.54
N SER A 164 17.82 10.25 -12.54
CA SER A 164 18.97 11.06 -12.10
C SER A 164 20.07 11.16 -13.15
N ASP A 165 20.31 10.09 -13.91
CA ASP A 165 21.30 10.05 -14.99
C ASP A 165 20.81 10.84 -16.22
N SER A 166 19.50 10.87 -16.48
CA SER A 166 18.93 11.74 -17.51
C SER A 166 18.97 13.23 -17.13
N GLN A 167 18.87 13.56 -15.83
CA GLN A 167 19.02 14.93 -15.32
C GLN A 167 20.47 15.43 -15.28
N THR A 168 21.46 14.54 -15.20
CA THR A 168 22.88 14.92 -15.38
C THR A 168 23.25 15.13 -16.85
N ILE A 169 22.56 14.46 -17.78
CA ILE A 169 22.77 14.63 -19.23
C ILE A 169 22.06 15.89 -19.77
N TYR A 170 20.94 16.31 -19.16
CA TYR A 170 20.27 17.58 -19.48
C TYR A 170 20.10 18.45 -18.23
N PRO A 171 21.03 19.36 -17.93
CA PRO A 171 20.85 20.31 -16.84
C PRO A 171 19.68 21.25 -17.18
N SER A 172 18.56 21.10 -16.45
CA SER A 172 17.45 22.06 -16.46
C SER A 172 17.96 23.44 -16.05
N PRO A 173 17.80 24.49 -16.88
CA PRO A 173 18.10 25.84 -16.46
C PRO A 173 17.01 26.31 -15.48
N ASN A 174 17.43 26.75 -14.30
CA ASN A 174 16.62 27.38 -13.24
C ASN A 174 15.82 26.47 -12.29
N ARG A 175 16.51 25.93 -11.28
CA ARG A 175 15.97 25.98 -9.89
C ARG A 175 16.72 27.06 -9.13
N ARG A 176 16.09 28.22 -8.95
CA ARG A 176 16.56 29.27 -8.03
C ARG A 176 16.65 28.67 -6.63
N LYS A 177 17.85 28.65 -6.07
CA LYS A 177 18.08 28.39 -4.65
C LYS A 177 17.55 29.60 -3.87
N TYR A 178 16.45 29.44 -3.16
CA TYR A 178 16.14 30.35 -2.05
C TYR A 178 16.95 29.87 -0.85
N SER A 179 18.14 30.46 -0.67
CA SER A 179 18.84 30.46 0.61
C SER A 179 18.24 31.58 1.46
N GLY A 180 17.49 31.20 2.50
CA GLY A 180 17.03 32.15 3.52
C GLY A 180 18.21 32.63 4.36
N THR A 181 18.35 33.96 4.42
CA THR A 181 19.00 34.71 5.50
C THR A 181 18.20 34.62 6.78
#